data_AF-A0A1Q5ULJ7-F1
#
_entry.id   AF-A0A1Q5ULJ7-F1
#
_cell.length_a   1.000
_cell.length_b   1.000
_cell.length_c   1.000
_cell.angle_alpha   90.00
_cell.angle_beta   90.00
_cell.angle_gamma   90.00
#
_symmetry.space_group_name_H-M   'P 1'
#
loop_
_entity.id
_entity.type
_entity.pdbx_description
1 polymer ?
#
loop_
_entity_poly.entity_id
_entity_poly.type
_entity_poly.pdbx_seq_one_letter_code
_entity_poly.pdbx_strand_id
1 'polypeptide(L)'
;MAIGNDASPSKDGYPPRGDLREMMDQNSLPMLAPGLIDPASMTGDAATKQAQLVLSTFNSAAAANNYELLASCFFEGQAYWKDQLALTYHLRTFKSAGVIAASLLETKALRNIKELITVDGAAMFLPATPVLQFIDCPISLRTELPAATCKGKMLLLPAQVDPKNESSAIQWKIWILSTRVVSLDVQTENEDLLQSPGRQLEDLIDFETDVWEIKFQSPAGLHTAVSKQLVLATGIGSQKPNLPDIGYRNLYQGMSLHSAQYKNAQVLKEKGANLGEYSSDPTQSLMHNLLERAGGHYVDVGGTKLIAEGKVGIKAGAKPVAYTTTGLRFSDGITLDADAVVWCTGFADSNVRETAVQILGGNLQRDNGSTRQARSVLGAQEIAERLEGTWGIDGEGRFVFVPAYKELIDPA
;
A
#
# COMPACT_ATOMS: atom_id res chain seq x y z
N MET A 1 14.65 -6.59 -34.84
CA MET A 1 15.22 -5.24 -35.00
C MET A 1 15.56 -4.76 -33.60
N ALA A 2 16.85 -4.52 -33.32
CA ALA A 2 17.38 -4.36 -31.96
C ALA A 2 16.77 -3.15 -31.24
N ILE A 3 16.33 -3.35 -30.00
CA ILE A 3 15.78 -2.32 -29.12
C ILE A 3 16.97 -1.70 -28.39
N GLY A 4 17.23 -0.42 -28.67
CA GLY A 4 18.33 0.34 -28.07
C GLY A 4 18.08 0.58 -26.58
N ASN A 5 18.99 0.06 -25.76
CA ASN A 5 19.24 0.54 -24.40
C ASN A 5 19.87 1.94 -24.48
N ASP A 6 19.11 2.98 -24.15
CA ASP A 6 19.64 4.17 -23.48
C ASP A 6 18.48 5.06 -23.01
N ALA A 7 17.93 4.70 -21.86
CA ALA A 7 17.20 5.63 -21.01
C ALA A 7 17.74 5.44 -19.60
N SER A 8 18.79 6.18 -19.26
CA SER A 8 19.21 6.37 -17.88
C SER A 8 17.99 6.82 -17.05
N PRO A 9 17.66 6.15 -15.92
CA PRO A 9 16.59 6.60 -15.04
C PRO A 9 16.82 8.05 -14.63
N SER A 10 15.74 8.83 -14.53
CA SER A 10 15.81 10.22 -14.03
C SER A 10 16.57 10.28 -12.71
N LYS A 11 17.35 11.35 -12.51
CA LYS A 11 18.21 11.57 -11.34
C LYS A 11 17.48 11.53 -9.99
N ASP A 12 16.16 11.66 -10.01
CA ASP A 12 15.28 11.26 -8.92
C ASP A 12 14.64 9.93 -9.34
N GLY A 13 15.12 8.81 -8.81
CA GLY A 13 14.64 7.46 -9.12
C GLY A 13 13.23 7.15 -8.62
N TYR A 14 12.40 8.17 -8.41
CA TYR A 14 11.10 8.06 -7.79
C TYR A 14 10.04 8.82 -8.59
N PRO A 15 8.82 8.27 -8.72
CA PRO A 15 7.70 9.07 -9.16
C PRO A 15 7.51 10.23 -8.16
N PRO A 16 7.27 11.46 -8.64
CA PRO A 16 7.08 12.62 -7.77
C PRO A 16 5.92 12.37 -6.81
N ARG A 17 5.97 13.00 -5.63
CA ARG A 17 4.88 12.95 -4.64
C ARG A 17 3.58 13.38 -5.33
N GLY A 18 2.65 12.44 -5.51
CA GLY A 18 1.36 12.71 -6.10
C GLY A 18 0.45 13.46 -5.13
N ASP A 19 -0.21 14.52 -5.59
CA ASP A 19 -1.36 15.07 -4.87
C ASP A 19 -2.56 14.16 -5.15
N LEU A 20 -3.05 13.47 -4.10
CA LEU A 20 -4.18 12.56 -4.23
C LEU A 20 -5.43 13.22 -4.79
N ARG A 21 -5.63 14.52 -4.55
CA ARG A 21 -6.78 15.27 -5.09
C ARG A 21 -6.60 15.53 -6.56
N GLU A 22 -5.42 16.00 -6.99
CA GLU A 22 -5.13 16.13 -8.42
C GLU A 22 -5.22 14.79 -9.13
N MET A 23 -4.73 13.72 -8.50
CA MET A 23 -4.84 12.36 -9.05
C MET A 23 -6.29 11.88 -9.15
N MET A 24 -7.14 12.22 -8.17
CA MET A 24 -8.58 11.94 -8.20
C MET A 24 -9.31 12.82 -9.22
N ASP A 25 -8.90 14.07 -9.41
CA ASP A 25 -9.47 14.97 -10.41
C ASP A 25 -9.10 14.50 -11.83
N GLN A 26 -7.85 14.05 -12.01
CA GLN A 26 -7.35 13.47 -13.27
C GLN A 26 -7.95 12.10 -13.57
N ASN A 27 -8.26 11.31 -12.53
CA ASN A 27 -8.79 9.96 -12.63
C ASN A 27 -10.03 9.83 -11.75
N SER A 28 -11.06 10.60 -12.08
CA SER A 28 -12.32 10.60 -11.35
C SER A 28 -12.91 9.19 -11.31
N LEU A 29 -13.66 8.89 -10.24
CA LEU A 29 -14.38 7.62 -10.18
C LEU A 29 -15.28 7.46 -11.42
N PRO A 30 -15.42 6.25 -11.95
CA PRO A 30 -16.29 6.00 -13.08
C PRO A 30 -17.72 6.41 -12.73
N MET A 31 -18.36 7.16 -13.62
CA MET A 31 -19.76 7.56 -13.50
C MET A 31 -20.59 6.76 -14.49
N LEU A 32 -21.44 5.89 -13.98
CA LEU A 32 -22.41 5.14 -14.74
C LEU A 32 -23.64 6.00 -15.05
N ALA A 33 -24.26 5.74 -16.20
CA ALA A 33 -25.56 6.33 -16.50
C ALA A 33 -26.58 5.92 -15.40
N PRO A 34 -27.37 6.87 -14.86
CA PRO A 34 -28.41 6.54 -13.90
C PRO A 34 -29.35 5.46 -14.45
N GLY A 35 -29.61 4.42 -13.66
CA GLY A 35 -30.51 3.33 -14.05
C GLY A 35 -29.91 2.31 -15.03
N LEU A 36 -28.60 2.37 -15.33
CA LEU A 36 -27.92 1.41 -16.22
C LEU A 36 -28.12 -0.05 -15.78
N ILE A 37 -28.12 -0.28 -14.47
CA ILE A 37 -28.45 -1.57 -13.87
C ILE A 37 -29.66 -1.37 -12.97
N ASP A 38 -30.67 -2.21 -13.16
CA ASP A 38 -31.77 -2.34 -12.21
C ASP A 38 -31.30 -3.16 -11.00
N PRO A 39 -31.22 -2.59 -9.78
CA PRO A 39 -30.81 -3.33 -8.59
C PRO A 39 -31.68 -4.57 -8.32
N ALA A 40 -32.95 -4.57 -8.73
CA ALA A 40 -33.83 -5.73 -8.56
C ALA A 40 -33.38 -6.94 -9.40
N SER A 41 -32.67 -6.71 -10.51
CA SER A 41 -32.09 -7.75 -11.36
C SER A 41 -30.85 -8.43 -10.74
N MET A 42 -30.27 -7.84 -9.70
CA MET A 42 -29.03 -8.30 -9.05
C MET A 42 -29.30 -8.95 -7.68
N THR A 43 -30.40 -9.71 -7.58
CA THR A 43 -30.78 -10.43 -6.36
C THR A 43 -30.25 -11.87 -6.35
N GLY A 44 -30.16 -12.48 -5.16
CA GLY A 44 -29.70 -13.86 -5.00
C GLY A 44 -28.25 -14.06 -5.47
N ASP A 45 -28.03 -15.03 -6.36
CA ASP A 45 -26.71 -15.41 -6.88
C ASP A 45 -26.33 -14.68 -8.20
N ALA A 46 -27.15 -13.73 -8.66
CA ALA A 46 -26.96 -13.04 -9.93
C ALA A 46 -25.57 -12.38 -10.05
N ALA A 47 -25.12 -11.69 -9.01
CA ALA A 47 -23.79 -11.06 -8.98
C ALA A 47 -22.67 -12.10 -9.10
N THR A 48 -22.79 -13.23 -8.40
CA THR A 48 -21.82 -14.33 -8.48
C THR A 48 -21.77 -14.95 -9.87
N LYS A 49 -22.93 -15.15 -10.52
CA LYS A 49 -23.00 -15.65 -11.90
C LYS A 49 -22.30 -14.72 -12.89
N GLN A 50 -22.50 -13.40 -12.76
CA GLN A 50 -21.82 -12.42 -13.61
C GLN A 50 -20.30 -12.43 -13.38
N ALA A 51 -19.87 -12.51 -12.11
CA ALA A 51 -18.44 -12.61 -11.80
C ALA A 51 -17.79 -13.89 -12.35
N GLN A 52 -18.49 -15.02 -12.28
CA GLN A 52 -18.05 -16.28 -12.87
C GLN A 52 -17.93 -16.21 -14.39
N LEU A 53 -18.84 -15.52 -15.09
CA LEU A 53 -18.76 -15.32 -16.53
C LEU A 53 -17.51 -14.51 -16.93
N VAL A 54 -17.22 -13.44 -16.18
CA VAL A 54 -15.99 -12.64 -16.38
C VAL A 54 -14.76 -13.49 -16.12
N LEU A 55 -14.72 -14.23 -15.01
CA LEU A 55 -13.58 -15.10 -14.66
C LEU A 55 -13.40 -16.24 -15.65
N SER A 56 -14.46 -16.82 -16.19
CA SER A 56 -14.37 -17.84 -17.24
C SER A 56 -13.65 -17.30 -18.46
N THR A 57 -14.05 -16.12 -18.95
CA THR A 57 -13.40 -15.46 -20.09
C THR A 57 -11.94 -15.10 -19.77
N PHE A 58 -11.70 -14.52 -18.59
CA PHE A 58 -10.36 -14.14 -18.11
C PHE A 58 -9.43 -15.36 -18.03
N ASN A 59 -9.88 -16.45 -17.41
CA ASN A 59 -9.09 -17.67 -17.25
C ASN A 59 -8.81 -18.34 -18.59
N SER A 60 -9.80 -18.40 -19.50
CA SER A 60 -9.59 -18.93 -20.85
C SER A 60 -8.60 -18.09 -21.64
N ALA A 61 -8.69 -16.76 -21.58
CA ALA A 61 -7.77 -15.86 -22.26
C ALA A 61 -6.34 -16.01 -21.73
N ALA A 62 -6.19 -16.01 -20.40
CA ALA A 62 -4.89 -16.18 -19.75
C ALA A 62 -4.31 -17.57 -20.01
N ALA A 63 -5.12 -18.65 -20.00
CA ALA A 63 -4.67 -20.00 -20.34
C ALA A 63 -4.14 -20.08 -21.78
N ALA A 64 -4.82 -19.44 -22.72
CA ALA A 64 -4.42 -19.36 -24.13
C ALA A 64 -3.28 -18.35 -24.41
N ASN A 65 -2.78 -17.64 -23.39
CA ASN A 65 -1.87 -16.50 -23.53
C ASN A 65 -2.36 -15.45 -24.54
N ASN A 66 -3.68 -15.27 -24.61
CA ASN A 66 -4.33 -14.32 -25.52
C ASN A 66 -4.38 -12.94 -24.86
N TYR A 67 -3.41 -12.09 -25.23
CA TYR A 67 -3.25 -10.75 -24.70
C TYR A 67 -4.50 -9.88 -24.93
N GLU A 68 -5.03 -9.88 -26.15
CA GLU A 68 -6.14 -9.03 -26.57
C GLU A 68 -7.41 -9.38 -25.81
N LEU A 69 -7.74 -10.68 -25.71
CA LEU A 69 -8.91 -11.14 -24.98
C LEU A 69 -8.76 -10.89 -23.47
N LEU A 70 -7.55 -11.08 -22.92
CA LEU A 70 -7.30 -10.82 -21.50
C LEU A 70 -7.43 -9.33 -21.18
N ALA A 71 -6.84 -8.46 -22.00
CA ALA A 71 -6.98 -7.02 -21.87
C ALA A 71 -8.45 -6.58 -21.98
N SER A 72 -9.23 -7.21 -22.87
CA SER A 72 -10.66 -6.92 -23.03
C SER A 72 -11.51 -7.23 -21.80
N CYS A 73 -11.02 -8.04 -20.84
CA CYS A 73 -11.71 -8.32 -19.59
C CYS A 73 -11.71 -7.12 -18.63
N PHE A 74 -10.78 -6.18 -18.81
CA PHE A 74 -10.62 -5.00 -17.96
C PHE A 74 -11.43 -3.81 -18.46
N PHE A 75 -11.83 -2.94 -17.54
CA PHE A 75 -12.60 -1.74 -17.84
C PHE A 75 -11.73 -0.75 -18.63
N GLU A 76 -12.24 -0.31 -19.77
CA GLU A 76 -11.49 0.55 -20.70
C GLU A 76 -11.26 1.94 -20.09
N GLY A 77 -10.08 2.51 -20.34
CA GLY A 77 -9.70 3.85 -19.86
C GLY A 77 -9.36 3.93 -18.36
N GLN A 78 -9.87 3.03 -17.53
CA GLN A 78 -9.60 3.06 -16.08
C GLN A 78 -9.66 1.67 -15.47
N ALA A 79 -8.53 0.95 -15.47
CA ALA A 79 -8.38 -0.33 -14.77
C ALA A 79 -7.12 -0.34 -13.92
N TYR A 80 -7.20 -1.03 -12.79
CA TYR A 80 -6.11 -1.15 -11.83
C TYR A 80 -5.89 -2.60 -11.42
N TRP A 81 -4.63 -3.00 -11.31
CA TRP A 81 -4.27 -4.24 -10.64
C TRP A 81 -3.30 -3.93 -9.51
N LYS A 82 -3.72 -4.22 -8.28
CA LYS A 82 -2.92 -4.09 -7.06
C LYS A 82 -2.42 -5.47 -6.68
N ASP A 83 -1.13 -5.69 -6.83
CA ASP A 83 -0.49 -6.91 -6.38
C ASP A 83 0.23 -6.67 -5.04
N GLN A 84 -0.05 -7.54 -4.09
CA GLN A 84 0.47 -7.50 -2.73
C GLN A 84 1.18 -8.81 -2.47
N LEU A 85 2.35 -8.92 -3.09
CA LEU A 85 3.25 -10.06 -2.96
C LEU A 85 2.70 -11.38 -3.54
N ALA A 86 1.54 -11.41 -4.20
CA ALA A 86 0.99 -12.65 -4.73
C ALA A 86 1.70 -13.08 -6.01
N LEU A 87 1.78 -12.19 -7.00
CA LEU A 87 2.30 -12.52 -8.33
C LEU A 87 3.63 -11.84 -8.62
N THR A 88 3.84 -10.63 -8.09
CA THR A 88 5.06 -9.84 -8.31
C THR A 88 6.08 -9.98 -7.20
N TYR A 89 5.67 -10.51 -6.03
CA TYR A 89 6.46 -10.44 -4.78
C TYR A 89 6.88 -9.01 -4.37
N HIS A 90 6.17 -8.02 -4.89
CA HIS A 90 6.28 -6.62 -4.51
C HIS A 90 4.91 -6.04 -4.17
N LEU A 91 4.92 -4.87 -3.52
CA LEU A 91 3.72 -4.04 -3.43
C LEU A 91 3.67 -3.18 -4.69
N ARG A 92 2.84 -3.58 -5.66
CA ARG A 92 2.81 -2.92 -6.97
C ARG A 92 1.39 -2.61 -7.41
N THR A 93 1.22 -1.48 -8.08
CA THR A 93 -0.03 -1.13 -8.76
C THR A 93 0.24 -0.93 -10.24
N PHE A 94 -0.43 -1.72 -11.08
CA PHE A 94 -0.46 -1.57 -12.52
C PHE A 94 -1.70 -0.78 -12.92
N LYS A 95 -1.58 0.01 -13.99
CA LYS A 95 -2.65 0.86 -14.52
C LYS A 95 -2.86 0.56 -15.99
N SER A 96 -4.12 0.59 -16.44
CA SER A 96 -4.58 0.27 -17.79
C SER A 96 -4.65 -1.22 -18.13
N ALA A 97 -5.68 -1.58 -18.91
CA ALA A 97 -5.97 -2.95 -19.31
C ALA A 97 -4.77 -3.67 -19.98
N GLY A 98 -4.09 -2.99 -20.91
CA GLY A 98 -2.97 -3.57 -21.65
C GLY A 98 -1.76 -3.87 -20.77
N VAL A 99 -1.35 -2.93 -19.92
CA VAL A 99 -0.24 -3.15 -18.97
C VAL A 99 -0.58 -4.29 -18.01
N ILE A 100 -1.80 -4.30 -17.48
CA ILE A 100 -2.27 -5.36 -16.58
C ILE A 100 -2.22 -6.72 -17.27
N ALA A 101 -2.75 -6.84 -18.49
CA ALA A 101 -2.76 -8.09 -19.24
C ALA A 101 -1.34 -8.60 -19.53
N ALA A 102 -0.44 -7.73 -20.01
CA ALA A 102 0.95 -8.09 -20.26
C ALA A 102 1.64 -8.59 -18.98
N SER A 103 1.51 -7.85 -17.87
CA SER A 103 2.13 -8.21 -16.60
C SER A 103 1.51 -9.46 -15.98
N LEU A 104 0.21 -9.72 -16.16
CA LEU A 104 -0.42 -10.96 -15.72
C LEU A 104 0.12 -12.17 -16.49
N LEU A 105 0.28 -12.07 -17.80
CA LEU A 105 0.84 -13.17 -18.61
C LEU A 105 2.29 -13.49 -18.22
N GLU A 106 3.10 -12.45 -18.03
CA GLU A 106 4.49 -12.58 -17.56
C GLU A 106 4.54 -13.23 -16.16
N THR A 107 3.82 -12.67 -15.19
CA THR A 107 3.85 -13.18 -13.81
C THR A 107 3.22 -14.56 -13.69
N LYS A 108 2.17 -14.88 -14.45
CA LYS A 108 1.59 -16.23 -14.54
C LYS A 108 2.66 -17.25 -14.93
N ALA A 109 3.48 -16.94 -15.94
CA ALA A 109 4.57 -17.82 -16.35
C ALA A 109 5.63 -17.97 -15.24
N LEU A 110 6.05 -16.85 -14.63
CA LEU A 110 7.04 -16.85 -13.54
C LEU A 110 6.58 -17.60 -12.28
N ARG A 111 5.28 -17.66 -12.02
CA ARG A 111 4.69 -18.35 -10.85
C ARG A 111 4.15 -19.73 -11.15
N ASN A 112 4.24 -20.17 -12.41
CA ASN A 112 3.70 -21.42 -12.93
C ASN A 112 2.23 -21.66 -12.51
N ILE A 113 1.38 -20.67 -12.77
CA ILE A 113 -0.04 -20.73 -12.38
C ILE A 113 -0.82 -21.59 -13.37
N LYS A 114 -1.34 -22.72 -12.90
CA LYS A 114 -2.15 -23.66 -13.70
C LYS A 114 -3.64 -23.30 -13.73
N GLU A 115 -4.19 -22.96 -12.57
CA GLU A 115 -5.57 -22.48 -12.41
C GLU A 115 -5.51 -21.04 -11.93
N LEU A 116 -5.89 -20.08 -12.79
CA LEU A 116 -5.59 -18.68 -12.52
C LEU A 116 -6.36 -18.13 -11.34
N ILE A 117 -7.69 -18.05 -11.44
CA ILE A 117 -8.49 -17.38 -10.42
C ILE A 117 -9.85 -18.04 -10.30
N THR A 118 -10.28 -18.33 -9.07
CA THR A 118 -11.62 -18.81 -8.75
C THR A 118 -12.35 -17.83 -7.84
N VAL A 119 -13.69 -17.88 -7.82
CA VAL A 119 -14.50 -17.13 -6.84
C VAL A 119 -14.31 -17.75 -5.46
N ASP A 120 -14.03 -16.92 -4.46
CA ASP A 120 -13.91 -17.32 -3.05
C ASP A 120 -15.19 -16.92 -2.29
N GLY A 121 -16.17 -17.83 -2.24
CA GLY A 121 -17.47 -17.56 -1.62
C GLY A 121 -18.48 -16.95 -2.58
N ALA A 122 -19.04 -15.78 -2.25
CA ALA A 122 -20.10 -15.12 -3.03
C ALA A 122 -19.71 -13.69 -3.42
N ALA A 123 -20.08 -13.29 -4.64
CA ALA A 123 -19.95 -11.91 -5.07
C ALA A 123 -21.19 -11.09 -4.64
N MET A 124 -20.97 -9.82 -4.33
CA MET A 124 -22.01 -8.90 -3.86
C MET A 124 -22.17 -7.75 -4.82
N PHE A 125 -23.40 -7.45 -5.21
CA PHE A 125 -23.71 -6.22 -5.93
C PHE A 125 -23.84 -5.05 -4.96
N LEU A 126 -23.13 -3.95 -5.24
CA LEU A 126 -23.03 -2.77 -4.39
C LEU A 126 -23.44 -1.52 -5.18
N PRO A 127 -24.67 -1.02 -4.99
CA PRO A 127 -25.11 0.26 -5.55
C PRO A 127 -24.63 1.42 -4.66
N ALA A 128 -23.32 1.67 -4.64
CA ALA A 128 -22.70 2.66 -3.76
C ALA A 128 -23.29 4.07 -3.94
N THR A 129 -23.62 4.46 -5.16
CA THR A 129 -24.40 5.67 -5.49
C THR A 129 -25.28 5.40 -6.72
N PRO A 130 -26.24 6.28 -7.08
CA PRO A 130 -27.01 6.15 -8.31
C PRO A 130 -26.16 6.06 -9.60
N VAL A 131 -24.93 6.60 -9.56
CA VAL A 131 -23.98 6.66 -10.68
C VAL A 131 -22.73 5.81 -10.44
N LEU A 132 -22.66 5.01 -9.36
CA LEU A 132 -21.56 4.09 -9.11
C LEU A 132 -22.12 2.80 -8.50
N GLN A 133 -22.15 1.77 -9.33
CA GLN A 133 -22.70 0.46 -8.99
C GLN A 133 -21.71 -0.59 -9.51
N PHE A 134 -21.30 -1.51 -8.65
CA PHE A 134 -20.29 -2.51 -9.01
C PHE A 134 -20.55 -3.83 -8.31
N ILE A 135 -19.96 -4.91 -8.85
CA ILE A 135 -19.91 -6.20 -8.15
C ILE A 135 -18.58 -6.30 -7.43
N ASP A 136 -18.59 -6.58 -6.13
CA ASP A 136 -17.42 -6.98 -5.35
C ASP A 136 -17.36 -8.51 -5.28
N CYS A 137 -16.36 -9.09 -5.93
CA CYS A 137 -16.16 -10.53 -5.97
C CYS A 137 -14.85 -10.89 -5.26
N PRO A 138 -14.90 -11.58 -4.11
CA PRO A 138 -13.71 -12.19 -3.53
C PRO A 138 -13.19 -13.31 -4.45
N ILE A 139 -11.87 -13.43 -4.53
CA ILE A 139 -11.20 -14.40 -5.39
C ILE A 139 -10.09 -15.15 -4.66
N SER A 140 -9.76 -16.34 -5.14
CA SER A 140 -8.61 -17.13 -4.69
C SER A 140 -7.78 -17.62 -5.86
N LEU A 141 -6.49 -17.80 -5.64
CA LEU A 141 -5.55 -18.35 -6.61
C LEU A 141 -4.38 -19.05 -5.92
N ARG A 142 -3.68 -19.93 -6.64
CA ARG A 142 -2.47 -20.60 -6.15
C ARG A 142 -1.31 -20.41 -7.10
N THR A 143 -0.13 -20.14 -6.54
CA THR A 143 1.14 -20.15 -7.27
C THR A 143 1.87 -21.47 -6.99
N GLU A 144 2.83 -21.85 -7.84
CA GLU A 144 3.70 -23.01 -7.60
C GLU A 144 5.16 -22.61 -7.35
N LEU A 145 5.58 -21.42 -7.81
CA LEU A 145 6.97 -20.95 -7.66
C LEU A 145 7.06 -19.54 -7.04
N PRO A 146 7.28 -19.46 -5.71
CA PRO A 146 7.05 -20.51 -4.71
C PRO A 146 5.57 -20.88 -4.59
N ALA A 147 5.30 -22.06 -4.04
CA ALA A 147 3.92 -22.48 -3.83
C ALA A 147 3.29 -21.66 -2.71
N ALA A 148 2.16 -21.04 -3.01
CA ALA A 148 1.49 -20.13 -2.09
C ALA A 148 -0.02 -20.14 -2.30
N THR A 149 -0.74 -19.99 -1.21
CA THR A 149 -2.15 -19.68 -1.23
C THR A 149 -2.33 -18.18 -1.25
N CYS A 150 -3.03 -17.69 -2.27
CA CYS A 150 -3.29 -16.28 -2.48
C CYS A 150 -4.80 -16.00 -2.49
N LYS A 151 -5.18 -14.83 -2.01
CA LYS A 151 -6.55 -14.32 -2.05
C LYS A 151 -6.59 -12.95 -2.70
N GLY A 152 -7.79 -12.46 -2.99
CA GLY A 152 -7.93 -11.20 -3.67
C GLY A 152 -9.37 -10.74 -3.78
N LYS A 153 -9.55 -9.65 -4.51
CA LYS A 153 -10.86 -9.11 -4.88
C LYS A 153 -10.86 -8.65 -6.32
N MET A 154 -12.00 -8.79 -6.96
CA MET A 154 -12.28 -8.28 -8.29
C MET A 154 -13.51 -7.39 -8.21
N LEU A 155 -13.32 -6.08 -8.42
CA LEU A 155 -14.41 -5.14 -8.56
C LEU A 155 -14.78 -5.04 -10.04
N LEU A 156 -16.05 -5.32 -10.35
CA LEU A 156 -16.57 -5.30 -11.71
C LEU A 156 -17.49 -4.10 -11.92
N LEU A 157 -17.26 -3.37 -13.00
CA LEU A 157 -18.17 -2.33 -13.48
C LEU A 157 -18.99 -2.83 -14.66
N PRO A 158 -20.27 -2.43 -14.75
CA PRO A 158 -21.03 -2.64 -15.97
C PRO A 158 -20.57 -1.67 -17.06
N ALA A 159 -20.47 -2.17 -18.28
CA ALA A 159 -20.19 -1.39 -19.47
C ALA A 159 -21.16 -1.81 -20.58
N GLN A 160 -21.68 -0.84 -21.34
CA GLN A 160 -22.41 -1.14 -22.57
C GLN A 160 -21.45 -1.71 -23.61
N VAL A 161 -21.89 -2.74 -24.33
CA VAL A 161 -21.11 -3.30 -25.45
C VAL A 161 -20.95 -2.27 -26.57
N ASP A 162 -21.98 -1.47 -26.83
CA ASP A 162 -21.91 -0.31 -27.72
C ASP A 162 -22.38 0.93 -26.94
N PRO A 163 -21.46 1.78 -26.46
CA PRO A 163 -21.79 2.99 -25.71
C PRO A 163 -22.64 4.01 -26.48
N LYS A 164 -22.73 3.87 -27.81
CA LYS A 164 -23.58 4.75 -28.64
C LYS A 164 -25.02 4.23 -28.74
N ASN A 165 -25.28 3.01 -28.25
CA ASN A 165 -26.58 2.37 -28.28
C ASN A 165 -27.01 2.02 -26.86
N GLU A 166 -27.92 2.81 -26.31
CA GLU A 166 -28.43 2.64 -24.94
C GLU A 166 -29.15 1.29 -24.71
N SER A 167 -29.64 0.65 -25.78
CA SER A 167 -30.25 -0.68 -25.73
C SER A 167 -29.22 -1.82 -25.85
N SER A 168 -27.93 -1.52 -25.97
CA SER A 168 -26.90 -2.55 -26.12
C SER A 168 -26.76 -3.38 -24.85
N ALA A 169 -26.39 -4.65 -25.03
CA ALA A 169 -26.20 -5.56 -23.92
C ALA A 169 -25.13 -5.02 -22.95
N ILE A 170 -25.34 -5.28 -21.65
CA ILE A 170 -24.36 -4.99 -20.62
C ILE A 170 -23.34 -6.12 -20.55
N GLN A 171 -22.07 -5.75 -20.51
CA GLN A 171 -20.96 -6.62 -20.14
C GLN A 171 -20.33 -6.14 -18.84
N TRP A 172 -19.90 -7.06 -17.99
CA TRP A 172 -19.15 -6.74 -16.78
C TRP A 172 -17.65 -6.76 -17.06
N LYS A 173 -16.92 -5.77 -16.55
CA LYS A 173 -15.49 -5.58 -16.78
C LYS A 173 -14.76 -5.33 -15.48
N ILE A 174 -13.52 -5.83 -15.39
CA ILE A 174 -12.66 -5.68 -14.21
C ILE A 174 -12.18 -4.24 -14.10
N TRP A 175 -12.70 -3.52 -13.11
CA TRP A 175 -12.24 -2.18 -12.75
C TRP A 175 -11.00 -2.24 -11.85
N ILE A 176 -11.07 -3.06 -10.80
CA ILE A 176 -9.97 -3.26 -9.85
C ILE A 176 -9.78 -4.75 -9.63
N LEU A 177 -8.56 -5.22 -9.91
CA LEU A 177 -8.06 -6.51 -9.47
C LEU A 177 -7.13 -6.28 -8.28
N SER A 178 -7.31 -7.03 -7.21
CA SER A 178 -6.41 -7.05 -6.06
C SER A 178 -6.00 -8.48 -5.78
N THR A 179 -4.71 -8.74 -5.66
CA THR A 179 -4.13 -10.06 -5.37
C THR A 179 -3.17 -9.94 -4.20
N ARG A 180 -3.26 -10.84 -3.22
CA ARG A 180 -2.40 -10.87 -2.04
C ARG A 180 -2.03 -12.28 -1.62
N VAL A 181 -0.79 -12.45 -1.18
CA VAL A 181 -0.35 -13.70 -0.56
C VAL A 181 -1.02 -13.85 0.81
N VAL A 182 -1.47 -15.06 1.14
CA VAL A 182 -2.04 -15.40 2.46
C VAL A 182 -1.12 -16.36 3.20
N SER A 183 -0.59 -17.37 2.53
CA SER A 183 0.38 -18.32 3.09
C SER A 183 1.33 -18.82 2.02
N LEU A 184 2.54 -19.22 2.42
CA LEU A 184 3.46 -19.99 1.60
C LEU A 184 3.30 -21.47 1.96
N ASP A 185 3.04 -22.32 0.98
CA ASP A 185 2.68 -23.72 1.19
C ASP A 185 3.93 -24.62 1.38
N VAL A 186 5.11 -24.20 0.90
CA VAL A 186 6.37 -25.01 0.92
C VAL A 186 7.30 -24.65 2.09
N GLN A 187 7.05 -23.55 2.78
CA GLN A 187 7.92 -23.05 3.83
C GLN A 187 7.12 -22.92 5.12
N THR A 188 6.73 -24.07 5.69
CA THR A 188 6.27 -24.10 7.08
C THR A 188 7.40 -23.51 7.92
N GLU A 189 7.08 -22.56 8.79
CA GLU A 189 8.05 -21.96 9.70
C GLU A 189 8.80 -23.08 10.44
N ASN A 190 10.10 -23.18 10.18
CA ASN A 190 10.97 -24.13 10.85
C ASN A 190 11.80 -23.37 11.87
N GLU A 191 11.23 -23.18 13.06
CA GLU A 191 11.86 -22.44 14.17
C GLU A 191 13.20 -23.07 14.59
N ASP A 192 13.44 -24.35 14.32
CA ASP A 192 14.74 -25.00 14.61
C ASP A 192 15.90 -24.36 13.84
N LEU A 193 15.65 -23.72 12.68
CA LEU A 193 16.68 -22.96 11.96
C LEU A 193 17.12 -21.71 12.72
N LEU A 194 16.26 -21.11 13.56
CA LEU A 194 16.66 -20.00 14.44
C LEU A 194 17.59 -20.48 15.57
N GLN A 195 17.51 -21.77 15.91
CA GLN A 195 18.32 -22.43 16.94
C GLN A 195 19.49 -23.20 16.34
N SER A 196 19.56 -23.32 15.01
CA SER A 196 20.64 -24.04 14.34
C SER A 196 21.97 -23.34 14.64
N PRO A 197 23.00 -24.07 15.09
CA PRO A 197 24.31 -23.47 15.30
C PRO A 197 24.75 -22.79 14.00
N GLY A 198 25.17 -21.52 14.10
CA GLY A 198 25.78 -20.84 12.96
C GLY A 198 26.94 -21.68 12.39
N ARG A 199 27.33 -21.42 11.13
CA ARG A 199 28.46 -22.11 10.47
C ARG A 199 29.57 -22.43 11.47
N GLN A 200 29.99 -23.69 11.57
CA GLN A 200 31.11 -24.06 12.42
C GLN A 200 32.38 -23.43 11.85
N LEU A 201 32.95 -22.48 12.59
CA LEU A 201 34.20 -21.78 12.24
C LEU A 201 35.40 -22.32 13.02
N GLU A 202 35.23 -23.47 13.69
CA GLU A 202 36.14 -24.02 14.70
C GLU A 202 37.52 -24.39 14.13
N ASP A 203 37.60 -24.72 12.83
CA ASP A 203 38.83 -25.11 12.14
C ASP A 203 39.45 -23.98 11.28
N LEU A 204 38.90 -22.76 11.32
CA LEU A 204 39.44 -21.63 10.57
C LEU A 204 40.50 -20.90 11.41
N ILE A 205 41.73 -20.88 10.90
CA ILE A 205 42.85 -20.15 11.52
C ILE A 205 42.63 -18.64 11.39
N ASP A 206 42.15 -18.19 10.22
CA ASP A 206 41.75 -16.82 9.92
C ASP A 206 40.59 -16.85 8.90
N PHE A 207 39.69 -15.87 8.94
CA PHE A 207 38.72 -15.64 7.88
C PHE A 207 38.39 -14.15 7.76
N GLU A 208 38.10 -13.71 6.55
CA GLU A 208 37.70 -12.34 6.24
C GLU A 208 36.20 -12.32 5.95
N THR A 209 35.48 -11.34 6.50
CA THR A 209 34.06 -11.16 6.26
C THR A 209 33.71 -9.68 6.37
N ASP A 210 32.77 -9.24 5.55
CA ASP A 210 32.15 -7.93 5.73
C ASP A 210 31.27 -7.93 6.99
N VAL A 211 31.31 -6.82 7.73
CA VAL A 211 30.51 -6.61 8.94
C VAL A 211 29.95 -5.19 8.96
N TRP A 212 28.82 -5.04 9.64
CA TRP A 212 28.22 -3.78 10.02
C TRP A 212 28.85 -3.28 11.30
N GLU A 213 29.49 -2.11 11.25
CA GLU A 213 29.81 -1.32 12.45
C GLU A 213 28.64 -0.37 12.73
N ILE A 214 27.93 -0.60 13.84
CA ILE A 214 26.70 0.10 14.20
C ILE A 214 26.98 0.99 15.41
N LYS A 215 26.96 2.30 15.20
CA LYS A 215 27.08 3.28 16.29
C LYS A 215 25.69 3.70 16.76
N PHE A 216 25.44 3.58 18.05
CA PHE A 216 24.14 3.93 18.63
C PHE A 216 24.31 4.63 19.97
N GLN A 217 23.41 5.58 20.25
CA GLN A 217 23.36 6.30 21.51
C GLN A 217 22.38 5.60 22.45
N SER A 218 22.82 5.29 23.67
CA SER A 218 21.96 4.88 24.78
C SER A 218 21.97 5.96 25.88
N PRO A 219 21.11 5.84 26.90
CA PRO A 219 21.21 6.69 28.10
C PRO A 219 22.58 6.61 28.80
N ALA A 220 23.33 5.51 28.61
CA ALA A 220 24.65 5.31 29.20
C ALA A 220 25.80 5.88 28.34
N GLY A 221 25.53 6.35 27.12
CA GLY A 221 26.54 6.92 26.24
C GLY A 221 26.48 6.39 24.81
N LEU A 222 27.49 6.74 24.03
CA LEU A 222 27.68 6.25 22.67
C LEU A 222 28.29 4.85 22.71
N HIS A 223 27.74 3.93 21.93
CA HIS A 223 28.19 2.54 21.82
C HIS A 223 28.43 2.17 20.37
N THR A 224 29.26 1.15 20.17
CA THR A 224 29.49 0.51 18.88
C THR A 224 29.21 -0.98 18.99
N ALA A 225 28.38 -1.52 18.12
CA ALA A 225 28.19 -2.95 17.92
C ALA A 225 28.74 -3.37 16.55
N VAL A 226 29.21 -4.61 16.45
CA VAL A 226 29.66 -5.21 15.19
C VAL A 226 28.81 -6.44 14.89
N SER A 227 28.21 -6.52 13.71
CA SER A 227 27.31 -7.61 13.32
C SER A 227 27.46 -7.98 11.86
N LYS A 228 27.22 -9.25 11.50
CA LYS A 228 27.13 -9.66 10.08
C LYS A 228 25.84 -9.21 9.41
N GLN A 229 24.78 -8.98 10.18
CA GLN A 229 23.47 -8.60 9.67
C GLN A 229 22.88 -7.45 10.48
N LEU A 230 22.18 -6.54 9.80
CA LEU A 230 21.41 -5.45 10.40
C LEU A 230 19.99 -5.50 9.83
N VAL A 231 19.00 -5.67 10.71
CA VAL A 231 17.58 -5.64 10.35
C VAL A 231 16.97 -4.33 10.86
N LEU A 232 16.49 -3.50 9.94
CA LEU A 232 15.79 -2.26 10.26
C LEU A 232 14.28 -2.52 10.40
N ALA A 233 13.81 -2.72 11.63
CA ALA A 233 12.41 -2.94 11.98
C ALA A 233 11.78 -1.73 12.69
N THR A 234 11.98 -0.53 12.13
CA THR A 234 11.75 0.76 12.83
C THR A 234 10.30 1.27 12.76
N GLY A 235 9.37 0.45 12.23
CA GLY A 235 7.95 0.75 12.11
C GLY A 235 7.57 1.54 10.85
N ILE A 236 6.27 1.52 10.51
CA ILE A 236 5.73 2.25 9.36
C ILE A 236 5.52 3.72 9.74
N GLY A 237 6.08 4.65 8.96
CA GLY A 237 5.85 6.08 9.10
C GLY A 237 6.76 6.81 10.10
N SER A 238 7.96 6.29 10.40
CA SER A 238 9.06 6.95 11.13
C SER A 238 8.78 7.58 12.49
N GLN A 239 7.55 7.44 12.98
CA GLN A 239 7.04 8.14 14.15
C GLN A 239 7.11 9.68 14.06
N LYS A 240 7.39 10.26 12.87
CA LYS A 240 7.41 11.72 12.66
C LYS A 240 6.01 12.28 12.36
N PRO A 241 5.41 13.09 13.24
CA PRO A 241 4.08 13.67 13.01
C PRO A 241 3.96 14.44 11.69
N ASN A 242 2.91 14.18 10.91
CA ASN A 242 2.55 14.99 9.75
C ASN A 242 1.64 16.14 10.19
N LEU A 243 2.20 17.31 10.46
CA LEU A 243 1.39 18.50 10.75
C LEU A 243 1.19 19.31 9.47
N PRO A 244 -0.05 19.68 9.09
CA PRO A 244 -0.26 20.53 7.93
C PRO A 244 0.36 21.91 8.16
N ASP A 245 0.95 22.45 7.10
CA ASP A 245 1.45 23.81 7.09
C ASP A 245 0.27 24.76 6.83
N ILE A 246 -0.14 25.48 7.87
CA ILE A 246 -1.31 26.35 7.87
C ILE A 246 -0.93 27.71 8.44
N GLY A 247 -1.41 28.76 7.78
CA GLY A 247 -1.06 30.12 8.14
C GLY A 247 -1.54 30.51 9.53
N TYR A 248 -0.86 31.49 10.12
CA TYR A 248 -1.30 32.18 11.34
C TYR A 248 -1.39 31.29 12.59
N ARG A 249 -0.61 30.20 12.67
CA ARG A 249 -0.58 29.28 13.83
C ARG A 249 -0.38 29.99 15.18
N ASN A 250 0.34 31.10 15.19
CA ASN A 250 0.58 31.92 16.38
C ASN A 250 -0.67 32.67 16.90
N LEU A 251 -1.73 32.81 16.10
CA LEU A 251 -2.95 33.49 16.52
C LEU A 251 -3.82 32.64 17.45
N TYR A 252 -3.83 31.32 17.22
CA TYR A 252 -4.68 30.40 17.98
C TYR A 252 -4.10 30.14 19.36
N GLN A 253 -4.88 30.48 20.39
CA GLN A 253 -4.49 30.33 21.80
C GLN A 253 -4.99 29.02 22.43
N GLY A 254 -5.84 28.26 21.71
CA GLY A 254 -6.33 26.97 22.16
C GLY A 254 -5.32 25.84 21.98
N MET A 255 -5.70 24.63 22.40
CA MET A 255 -4.79 23.48 22.30
C MET A 255 -4.66 23.01 20.86
N SER A 256 -3.43 22.86 20.36
CA SER A 256 -3.16 22.27 19.05
C SER A 256 -2.09 21.18 19.17
N LEU A 257 -2.44 19.93 18.87
CA LEU A 257 -1.53 18.78 18.98
C LEU A 257 -1.74 17.73 17.90
N HIS A 258 -0.72 16.91 17.65
CA HIS A 258 -0.81 15.74 16.78
C HIS A 258 -1.38 14.52 17.53
N SER A 259 -2.03 13.59 16.84
CA SER A 259 -2.57 12.36 17.45
C SER A 259 -1.52 11.55 18.23
N ALA A 260 -0.26 11.53 17.79
CA ALA A 260 0.84 10.89 18.52
C ALA A 260 1.12 11.50 19.91
N GLN A 261 0.69 12.75 20.15
CA GLN A 261 0.79 13.44 21.44
C GLN A 261 -0.50 13.29 22.27
N TYR A 262 -1.59 12.81 21.66
CA TYR A 262 -2.84 12.54 22.36
C TYR A 262 -2.71 11.25 23.17
N LYS A 263 -2.97 11.35 24.48
CA LYS A 263 -2.92 10.21 25.41
C LYS A 263 -4.32 9.71 25.77
N ASN A 264 -5.18 10.62 26.19
CA ASN A 264 -6.57 10.36 26.56
C ASN A 264 -7.40 11.65 26.58
N ALA A 265 -8.71 11.50 26.67
CA ALA A 265 -9.66 12.62 26.69
C ALA A 265 -9.62 13.44 28.00
N GLN A 266 -9.08 12.88 29.09
CA GLN A 266 -9.02 13.55 30.39
C GLN A 266 -8.10 14.78 30.36
N VAL A 267 -6.93 14.68 29.72
CA VAL A 267 -5.99 15.81 29.55
C VAL A 267 -6.59 16.96 28.74
N LEU A 268 -7.47 16.65 27.77
CA LEU A 268 -8.18 17.65 26.99
C LEU A 268 -9.31 18.30 27.80
N LYS A 269 -10.05 17.51 28.59
CA LYS A 269 -11.12 17.98 29.47
C LYS A 269 -10.61 18.90 30.59
N GLU A 270 -9.47 18.56 31.20
CA GLU A 270 -8.80 19.41 32.21
C GLU A 270 -8.37 20.78 31.66
N LYS A 271 -8.23 20.90 30.33
CA LYS A 271 -7.86 22.13 29.63
C LYS A 271 -9.04 22.80 28.92
N GLY A 272 -10.28 22.40 29.22
CA GLY A 272 -11.50 23.07 28.78
C GLY A 272 -12.17 22.50 27.53
N ALA A 273 -11.65 21.43 26.93
CA ALA A 273 -12.29 20.80 25.77
C ALA A 273 -13.46 19.90 26.20
N ASN A 274 -14.62 20.06 25.55
CA ASN A 274 -15.81 19.26 25.85
C ASN A 274 -15.75 17.93 25.07
N LEU A 275 -15.63 16.79 25.76
CA LEU A 275 -15.44 15.47 25.13
C LEU A 275 -16.32 14.39 25.76
N GLY A 276 -16.97 13.59 24.90
CA GLY A 276 -17.68 12.35 25.25
C GLY A 276 -16.75 11.14 25.39
N GLU A 277 -17.26 10.06 25.98
CA GLU A 277 -16.53 8.85 26.42
C GLU A 277 -16.18 7.85 25.27
N TYR A 278 -15.13 7.02 25.43
CA TYR A 278 -14.53 6.15 24.38
C TYR A 278 -14.17 4.71 24.85
N SER A 279 -14.40 3.68 23.99
CA SER A 279 -13.56 2.44 23.73
C SER A 279 -14.38 1.23 23.19
N SER A 280 -13.82 0.40 22.25
CA SER A 280 -13.59 -1.09 22.36
C SER A 280 -13.57 -1.91 21.02
N ASP A 281 -12.49 -2.67 20.71
CA ASP A 281 -12.44 -4.14 20.35
C ASP A 281 -11.22 -4.57 19.44
N PRO A 282 -10.57 -5.76 19.66
CA PRO A 282 -9.19 -6.05 19.29
C PRO A 282 -8.87 -7.13 18.22
N THR A 283 -9.78 -7.57 17.34
CA THR A 283 -9.53 -8.79 16.52
C THR A 283 -9.09 -8.61 15.06
N GLN A 284 -8.89 -7.39 14.57
CA GLN A 284 -8.49 -7.13 13.17
C GLN A 284 -7.21 -6.30 13.10
N SER A 285 -6.21 -6.79 12.37
CA SER A 285 -5.03 -5.97 12.05
C SER A 285 -5.42 -4.90 11.05
N LEU A 286 -5.33 -3.63 11.47
CA LEU A 286 -5.54 -2.43 10.64
C LEU A 286 -4.79 -2.48 9.30
N MET A 287 -3.64 -3.16 9.27
CA MET A 287 -2.84 -3.37 8.06
C MET A 287 -3.58 -4.14 6.97
N HIS A 288 -4.42 -5.10 7.34
CA HIS A 288 -5.20 -5.88 6.38
C HIS A 288 -6.16 -5.00 5.58
N ASN A 289 -6.86 -4.08 6.26
CA ASN A 289 -7.82 -3.16 5.64
C ASN A 289 -7.12 -2.06 4.82
N LEU A 290 -5.99 -1.53 5.31
CA LEU A 290 -5.18 -0.56 4.58
C LEU A 290 -4.63 -1.15 3.28
N LEU A 291 -4.15 -2.39 3.32
CA LEU A 291 -3.62 -3.08 2.16
C LEU A 291 -4.75 -3.45 1.18
N GLU A 292 -5.83 -4.10 1.60
CA GLU A 292 -6.88 -4.51 0.66
C GLU A 292 -7.64 -3.34 0.03
N ARG A 293 -7.91 -2.26 0.78
CA ARG A 293 -8.81 -1.18 0.34
C ARG A 293 -8.07 0.10 -0.06
N ALA A 294 -6.76 0.18 0.18
CA ALA A 294 -5.94 1.39 -0.01
C ALA A 294 -6.54 2.63 0.69
N GLY A 295 -7.01 2.46 1.93
CA GLY A 295 -7.74 3.47 2.69
C GLY A 295 -9.26 3.23 2.69
N GLY A 296 -10.06 4.29 2.83
CA GLY A 296 -11.53 4.22 2.72
C GLY A 296 -12.23 3.34 3.76
N HIS A 297 -11.56 3.06 4.87
CA HIS A 297 -12.14 2.38 6.03
C HIS A 297 -12.08 3.33 7.21
N TYR A 298 -13.11 3.26 8.02
CA TYR A 298 -13.22 3.95 9.28
C TYR A 298 -13.26 2.83 10.34
N VAL A 299 -12.27 2.79 11.23
CA VAL A 299 -12.31 1.86 12.35
C VAL A 299 -13.27 2.45 13.36
N ASP A 300 -14.45 1.86 13.47
CA ASP A 300 -15.41 2.33 14.44
C ASP A 300 -15.02 1.90 15.84
N VAL A 301 -14.40 2.82 16.57
CA VAL A 301 -14.11 2.69 18.00
C VAL A 301 -15.20 3.37 18.86
N GLY A 302 -16.40 3.56 18.29
CA GLY A 302 -17.57 4.19 18.92
C GLY A 302 -18.02 5.51 18.28
N GLY A 303 -17.32 6.02 17.27
CA GLY A 303 -17.65 7.29 16.62
C GLY A 303 -18.76 7.23 15.55
N THR A 304 -19.09 6.07 14.95
CA THR A 304 -20.21 6.00 13.97
C THR A 304 -21.51 6.41 14.63
N LYS A 305 -21.75 5.91 15.85
CA LYS A 305 -22.94 6.25 16.63
C LYS A 305 -23.04 7.75 16.88
N LEU A 306 -21.93 8.41 17.19
CA LEU A 306 -21.90 9.85 17.42
C LEU A 306 -22.17 10.66 16.14
N ILE A 307 -21.66 10.19 14.99
CA ILE A 307 -21.95 10.79 13.68
C ILE A 307 -23.44 10.63 13.36
N ALA A 308 -23.98 9.40 13.50
CA ALA A 308 -25.37 9.10 13.21
C ALA A 308 -26.36 9.86 14.12
N GLU A 309 -25.99 10.07 15.38
CA GLU A 309 -26.77 10.87 16.34
C GLU A 309 -26.54 12.39 16.18
N GLY A 310 -25.72 12.84 15.23
CA GLY A 310 -25.46 14.25 14.97
C GLY A 310 -24.59 14.94 16.04
N LYS A 311 -23.97 14.18 16.93
CA LYS A 311 -23.06 14.68 17.99
C LYS A 311 -21.67 15.05 17.45
N VAL A 312 -21.31 14.53 16.27
CA VAL A 312 -20.07 14.87 15.55
C VAL A 312 -20.44 15.41 14.17
N GLY A 313 -20.01 16.64 13.89
CA GLY A 313 -20.16 17.25 12.56
C GLY A 313 -19.05 16.82 11.61
N ILE A 314 -19.38 16.62 10.33
CA ILE A 314 -18.42 16.33 9.26
C ILE A 314 -18.38 17.52 8.30
N LYS A 315 -17.18 18.09 8.09
CA LYS A 315 -16.93 19.09 7.04
C LYS A 315 -16.08 18.46 5.94
N ALA A 316 -16.72 18.10 4.83
CA ALA A 316 -16.06 17.56 3.64
C ALA A 316 -15.79 18.67 2.60
N GLY A 317 -14.88 18.43 1.67
CA GLY A 317 -14.63 19.31 0.51
C GLY A 317 -13.83 20.60 0.80
N ALA A 318 -13.62 20.99 2.06
CA ALA A 318 -12.91 22.20 2.43
C ALA A 318 -11.68 21.89 3.31
N LYS A 319 -10.48 22.34 2.89
CA LYS A 319 -9.23 22.18 3.65
C LYS A 319 -9.16 23.25 4.75
N PRO A 320 -8.67 22.97 5.96
CA PRO A 320 -8.22 24.04 6.86
C PRO A 320 -7.01 24.75 6.22
N VAL A 321 -7.04 26.09 6.18
CA VAL A 321 -6.01 26.91 5.51
C VAL A 321 -5.34 27.93 6.43
N ALA A 322 -5.99 28.29 7.53
CA ALA A 322 -5.44 29.23 8.50
C ALA A 322 -6.05 29.00 9.88
N TYR A 323 -5.31 29.33 10.93
CA TYR A 323 -5.90 29.54 12.24
C TYR A 323 -6.61 30.90 12.32
N THR A 324 -7.66 30.95 13.12
CA THR A 324 -8.22 32.20 13.65
C THR A 324 -7.80 32.35 15.12
N THR A 325 -8.18 33.43 15.77
CA THR A 325 -7.96 33.60 17.21
C THR A 325 -8.67 32.53 18.06
N THR A 326 -9.74 31.93 17.52
CA THR A 326 -10.67 31.04 18.24
C THR A 326 -10.80 29.66 17.60
N GLY A 327 -10.14 29.38 16.47
CA GLY A 327 -10.28 28.10 15.77
C GLY A 327 -9.61 28.07 14.40
N LEU A 328 -10.33 27.59 13.37
CA LEU A 328 -9.81 27.36 12.02
C LEU A 328 -10.65 28.05 10.95
N ARG A 329 -9.97 28.58 9.92
CA ARG A 329 -10.56 29.00 8.64
C ARG A 329 -10.29 27.95 7.58
N PHE A 330 -11.32 27.64 6.80
CA PHE A 330 -11.28 26.66 5.72
C PHE A 330 -11.17 27.31 4.34
N SER A 331 -10.82 26.52 3.33
CA SER A 331 -10.59 26.95 1.95
C SER A 331 -11.84 27.49 1.25
N ASP A 332 -13.02 27.17 1.75
CA ASP A 332 -14.30 27.73 1.31
C ASP A 332 -14.64 29.07 1.99
N GLY A 333 -13.72 29.61 2.80
CA GLY A 333 -13.87 30.87 3.52
C GLY A 333 -14.57 30.74 4.88
N ILE A 334 -15.18 29.59 5.18
CA ILE A 334 -15.91 29.37 6.44
C ILE A 334 -14.92 29.27 7.61
N THR A 335 -15.30 29.82 8.77
CA THR A 335 -14.56 29.68 10.03
C THR A 335 -15.30 28.76 11.00
N LEU A 336 -14.55 28.01 11.80
CA LEU A 336 -15.07 27.17 12.88
C LEU A 336 -14.27 27.45 14.15
N ASP A 337 -14.97 27.86 15.20
CA ASP A 337 -14.37 28.02 16.53
C ASP A 337 -14.17 26.65 17.18
N ALA A 338 -13.06 26.48 17.90
CA ALA A 338 -12.70 25.26 18.60
C ALA A 338 -11.79 25.58 19.80
N ASP A 339 -12.02 24.90 20.92
CA ASP A 339 -11.14 25.00 22.10
C ASP A 339 -9.88 24.12 21.94
N ALA A 340 -9.98 23.07 21.11
CA ALA A 340 -8.90 22.15 20.80
C ALA A 340 -8.92 21.72 19.32
N VAL A 341 -7.73 21.65 18.72
CA VAL A 341 -7.48 21.11 17.39
C VAL A 341 -6.54 19.91 17.53
N VAL A 342 -7.03 18.74 17.12
CA VAL A 342 -6.24 17.50 17.12
C VAL A 342 -5.98 17.09 15.67
N TRP A 343 -4.71 17.10 15.27
CA TRP A 343 -4.28 16.70 13.93
C TRP A 343 -4.11 15.19 13.86
N CYS A 344 -5.12 14.52 13.30
CA CYS A 344 -5.11 13.07 13.02
C CYS A 344 -4.62 12.79 11.59
N THR A 345 -3.55 13.47 11.16
CA THR A 345 -3.08 13.54 9.77
C THR A 345 -1.99 12.51 9.42
N GLY A 346 -1.79 11.52 10.29
CA GLY A 346 -0.82 10.45 10.10
C GLY A 346 0.63 10.92 10.27
N PHE A 347 1.57 10.15 9.76
CA PHE A 347 3.00 10.47 9.87
C PHE A 347 3.58 10.94 8.53
N ALA A 348 4.65 11.74 8.60
CA ALA A 348 5.13 12.56 7.49
C ALA A 348 5.88 11.79 6.39
N ASP A 349 6.24 10.54 6.66
CA ASP A 349 7.22 9.84 5.85
C ASP A 349 6.53 9.00 4.77
N SER A 350 6.47 9.58 3.58
CA SER A 350 6.08 8.86 2.37
C SER A 350 7.22 8.02 1.77
N ASN A 351 8.47 8.21 2.24
CA ASN A 351 9.66 7.56 1.69
C ASN A 351 10.53 6.91 2.79
N VAL A 352 10.38 5.60 2.95
CA VAL A 352 11.12 4.81 3.95
C VAL A 352 12.65 4.86 3.77
N ARG A 353 13.14 5.14 2.57
CA ARG A 353 14.59 5.22 2.30
C ARG A 353 15.18 6.51 2.86
N GLU A 354 14.49 7.63 2.75
CA GLU A 354 14.90 8.89 3.40
C GLU A 354 14.90 8.74 4.93
N THR A 355 13.88 8.07 5.47
CA THR A 355 13.84 7.71 6.89
C THR A 355 15.05 6.85 7.27
N ALA A 356 15.39 5.85 6.46
CA ALA A 356 16.54 4.98 6.72
C ALA A 356 17.85 5.76 6.73
N VAL A 357 18.07 6.70 5.78
CA VAL A 357 19.24 7.59 5.80
C VAL A 357 19.34 8.32 7.14
N GLN A 358 18.23 8.92 7.61
CA GLN A 358 18.21 9.66 8.86
C GLN A 358 18.48 8.77 10.08
N ILE A 359 17.88 7.58 10.14
CA ILE A 359 18.10 6.61 11.22
C ILE A 359 19.57 6.18 11.27
N LEU A 360 20.20 6.01 10.12
CA LEU A 360 21.61 5.66 10.00
C LEU A 360 22.55 6.88 10.22
N GLY A 361 22.01 8.05 10.58
CA GLY A 361 22.79 9.26 10.85
C GLY A 361 23.34 9.97 9.62
N GLY A 362 22.83 9.63 8.43
CA GLY A 362 23.19 10.28 7.17
C GLY A 362 22.54 11.65 6.98
N ASN A 363 23.16 12.50 6.16
CA ASN A 363 22.63 13.80 5.81
C ASN A 363 21.94 13.75 4.43
N LEU A 364 20.75 14.34 4.30
CA LEU A 364 20.00 14.33 3.03
C LEU A 364 20.56 15.29 1.98
N GLN A 365 21.37 16.26 2.39
CA GLN A 365 22.10 17.10 1.43
C GLN A 365 23.31 16.32 0.90
N ARG A 366 23.33 16.06 -0.41
CA ARG A 366 24.49 15.45 -1.08
C ARG A 366 25.74 16.27 -0.79
N ASP A 367 26.72 15.67 -0.13
CA ASP A 367 28.08 16.16 -0.22
C ASP A 367 28.54 15.96 -1.67
N ASN A 368 28.67 17.07 -2.41
CA ASN A 368 29.29 17.09 -3.74
C ASN A 368 30.82 16.86 -3.68
N GLY A 369 31.36 16.47 -2.53
CA GLY A 369 32.76 16.13 -2.34
C GLY A 369 32.93 14.62 -2.24
N SER A 370 33.08 13.94 -3.37
CA SER A 370 33.58 12.57 -3.38
C SER A 370 35.05 12.56 -2.96
N THR A 371 35.35 12.59 -1.66
CA THR A 371 36.57 11.93 -1.20
C THR A 371 36.32 10.45 -1.33
N ARG A 372 36.99 9.80 -2.29
CA ARG A 372 37.15 8.34 -2.32
C ARG A 372 37.82 7.91 -1.01
N GLN A 373 37.02 7.73 0.05
CA GLN A 373 37.41 6.87 1.14
C GLN A 373 37.36 5.42 0.64
N ALA A 374 38.21 4.60 1.24
CA ALA A 374 38.55 3.25 0.79
C ALA A 374 37.30 2.45 0.38
N ARG A 375 37.49 1.61 -0.66
CA ARG A 375 36.51 0.77 -1.37
C ARG A 375 35.58 -0.13 -0.52
N SER A 376 35.56 -0.03 0.81
CA SER A 376 35.04 -1.06 1.71
C SER A 376 34.02 -0.61 2.77
N VAL A 377 33.59 0.66 2.82
CA VAL A 377 32.61 1.11 3.84
C VAL A 377 31.39 1.76 3.18
N LEU A 378 30.22 1.18 3.40
CA LEU A 378 28.96 1.71 2.87
C LEU A 378 28.42 2.87 3.72
N GLY A 379 28.11 4.00 3.08
CA GLY A 379 27.48 5.15 3.74
C GLY A 379 25.95 5.01 3.88
N ALA A 380 25.33 5.80 4.76
CA ALA A 380 23.88 5.80 5.00
C ALA A 380 23.03 5.93 3.72
N GLN A 381 23.43 6.78 2.76
CA GLN A 381 22.77 6.90 1.46
C GLN A 381 22.88 5.62 0.64
N GLU A 382 24.08 5.04 0.55
CA GLU A 382 24.31 3.86 -0.26
C GLU A 382 23.59 2.63 0.35
N ILE A 383 23.44 2.59 1.68
CA ILE A 383 22.61 1.58 2.37
C ILE A 383 21.14 1.79 2.02
N ALA A 384 20.65 3.03 2.09
CA ALA A 384 19.27 3.36 1.77
C ALA A 384 18.91 3.14 0.29
N GLU A 385 19.85 3.32 -0.64
CA GLU A 385 19.71 3.00 -2.06
C GLU A 385 19.63 1.49 -2.31
N ARG A 386 20.26 0.68 -1.45
CA ARG A 386 20.21 -0.79 -1.47
C ARG A 386 19.00 -1.40 -0.75
N LEU A 387 18.13 -0.58 -0.13
CA LEU A 387 16.86 -1.05 0.42
C LEU A 387 15.90 -1.46 -0.71
N GLU A 388 16.09 -2.62 -1.30
CA GLU A 388 15.08 -3.20 -2.18
C GLU A 388 13.76 -3.44 -1.40
N GLY A 389 12.67 -3.73 -2.11
CA GLY A 389 11.42 -4.06 -1.45
C GLY A 389 11.66 -5.10 -0.35
N THR A 390 10.93 -4.99 0.76
CA THR A 390 11.06 -5.84 1.96
C THR A 390 11.01 -7.36 1.68
N TRP A 391 10.62 -7.74 0.47
CA TRP A 391 10.32 -9.10 0.02
C TRP A 391 10.85 -9.31 -1.40
N GLY A 392 11.43 -10.48 -1.66
CA GLY A 392 12.00 -10.85 -2.97
C GLY A 392 12.03 -12.37 -3.18
N ILE A 393 12.48 -12.77 -4.37
CA ILE A 393 12.73 -14.17 -4.73
C ILE A 393 14.21 -14.34 -5.04
N ASP A 394 14.87 -15.31 -4.39
CA ASP A 394 16.28 -15.61 -4.65
C ASP A 394 16.49 -16.41 -5.94
N GLY A 395 17.77 -16.68 -6.29
CA GLY A 395 18.14 -17.44 -7.48
C GLY A 395 17.63 -18.89 -7.51
N GLU A 396 17.14 -19.40 -6.37
CA GLU A 396 16.55 -20.73 -6.23
C GLU A 396 15.01 -20.69 -6.21
N GLY A 397 14.39 -19.52 -6.39
CA GLY A 397 12.94 -19.40 -6.39
C GLY A 397 12.31 -19.32 -4.99
N ARG A 398 13.10 -19.13 -3.92
CA ARG A 398 12.60 -19.04 -2.54
C ARG A 398 12.17 -17.62 -2.21
N PHE A 399 11.05 -17.50 -1.48
CA PHE A 399 10.62 -16.23 -0.91
C PHE A 399 11.54 -15.84 0.24
N VAL A 400 12.24 -14.74 0.07
CA VAL A 400 13.17 -14.21 1.05
C VAL A 400 12.65 -12.85 1.49
N PHE A 401 12.59 -12.66 2.80
CA PHE A 401 12.74 -11.31 3.35
C PHE A 401 14.14 -10.88 2.95
N VAL A 402 14.27 -9.82 2.14
CA VAL A 402 15.60 -9.31 1.75
C VAL A 402 15.92 -8.18 2.72
N PRO A 403 16.64 -8.43 3.84
CA PRO A 403 17.21 -7.35 4.61
C PRO A 403 18.34 -6.76 3.78
N ALA A 404 18.07 -5.81 2.89
CA ALA A 404 19.09 -5.00 2.22
C ALA A 404 20.32 -5.77 1.62
N TYR A 405 20.18 -7.03 1.22
CA TYR A 405 21.30 -7.84 0.72
C TYR A 405 21.02 -8.27 -0.72
N LYS A 406 21.78 -7.68 -1.64
CA LYS A 406 22.20 -8.40 -2.84
C LYS A 406 23.53 -9.04 -2.46
N GLU A 407 23.52 -10.34 -2.20
CA GLU A 407 24.76 -11.12 -2.11
C GLU A 407 25.52 -10.96 -3.44
N LEU A 408 26.71 -10.37 -3.36
CA LEU A 408 27.77 -10.52 -4.35
C LEU A 408 28.38 -11.91 -4.16
N ILE A 409 27.65 -12.95 -4.55
CA ILE A 409 28.26 -14.28 -4.75
C ILE A 409 28.37 -14.48 -6.25
N ASP A 410 29.58 -14.22 -6.75
CA ASP A 410 30.06 -14.74 -8.03
C ASP A 410 30.18 -16.27 -7.87
N PRO A 411 29.46 -17.09 -8.65
CA PRO A 411 29.62 -18.53 -8.59
C PRO A 411 30.92 -18.90 -9.32
N ALA A 412 31.97 -19.18 -8.56
CA ALA A 412 33.10 -19.97 -9.04
C ALA A 412 32.76 -21.46 -9.03
#